data_AF-H9FF33-F1
#
_entry.id   AF-H9FF33-F1
#
_cell.length_a   1.000
_cell.length_b   1.000
_cell.length_c   1.000
_cell.angle_alpha   90.00
_cell.angle_beta   90.00
_cell.angle_gamma   90.00
#
_symmetry.space_group_name_H-M   'P 1'
#
loop_
_entity.id
_entity.type
_entity.pdbx_description
1 polymer ?
#
loop_
_entity_poly.entity_id
_entity_poly.type
_entity_poly.pdbx_seq_one_letter_code
_entity_poly.pdbx_strand_id
1 'polypeptide(L)'
;FWCLVAIVETIMPTDYYSNTLTASQVDQRVLQDLLSEKLPRLMAHLGQHHVDLSLITFNWFLVVFADSLISNILLRVWDAFLYE
;
A
#
# COMPACT_ATOMS: atom_id res chain seq x y z
N PHE A 1 0.59 -20.63 -5.74
CA PHE A 1 2.05 -20.65 -5.52
C PHE A 1 2.77 -19.73 -6.49
N TRP A 2 2.89 -20.06 -7.78
CA TRP A 2 3.67 -19.26 -8.74
C TRP A 2 3.23 -17.80 -8.89
N CYS A 3 1.93 -17.51 -8.77
CA CYS A 3 1.44 -16.14 -8.76
C CYS A 3 2.05 -15.32 -7.59
N LEU A 4 2.10 -15.89 -6.38
CA LEU A 4 2.71 -15.23 -5.22
C LEU A 4 4.22 -15.01 -5.44
N VAL A 5 4.92 -16.00 -6.01
CA VAL A 5 6.35 -15.89 -6.35
C VAL A 5 6.57 -14.73 -7.32
N ALA A 6 5.77 -14.64 -8.39
CA ALA A 6 5.86 -13.56 -9.36
C ALA A 6 5.58 -12.18 -8.73
N ILE A 7 4.58 -12.08 -7.85
CA ILE A 7 4.28 -10.83 -7.13
C ILE A 7 5.48 -10.40 -6.28
N VAL A 8 6.05 -11.31 -5.49
CA VAL A 8 7.12 -11.00 -4.54
C VAL A 8 8.47 -10.76 -5.22
N GLU A 9 8.81 -11.55 -6.25
CA GLU A 9 10.14 -11.53 -6.86
C GLU A 9 10.23 -10.68 -8.13
N THR A 10 9.11 -10.46 -8.83
CA THR A 10 9.11 -9.78 -10.14
C THR A 10 8.38 -8.44 -10.13
N ILE A 11 7.22 -8.36 -9.46
CA ILE A 11 6.37 -7.15 -9.50
C ILE A 11 6.78 -6.16 -8.39
N MET A 12 6.90 -6.64 -7.16
CA MET A 12 7.28 -5.80 -6.04
C MET A 12 8.75 -5.35 -6.14
N PRO A 13 9.08 -4.15 -5.65
CA PRO A 13 10.45 -3.68 -5.63
C PRO A 13 11.39 -4.64 -4.89
N THR A 14 12.67 -4.65 -5.29
CA THR A 14 13.70 -5.37 -4.54
C THR A 14 13.71 -4.90 -3.08
N ASP A 15 13.90 -5.83 -2.15
CA ASP A 15 13.92 -5.58 -0.70
C ASP A 15 12.61 -5.06 -0.08
N TYR A 16 11.49 -5.12 -0.80
CA TYR A 16 10.17 -4.73 -0.30
C TYR A 16 9.74 -5.49 0.96
N TYR A 17 10.04 -6.79 0.99
CA TYR A 17 9.80 -7.69 2.12
C TYR A 17 11.06 -8.00 2.94
N SER A 18 12.10 -7.16 2.85
CA SER A 18 13.31 -7.30 3.67
C SER A 18 13.03 -6.99 5.15
N ASN A 19 13.94 -7.36 6.05
CA ASN A 19 13.80 -7.05 7.49
C ASN A 19 13.69 -5.54 7.79
N THR A 20 14.20 -4.69 6.90
CA THR A 20 14.15 -3.24 7.06
C THR A 20 12.89 -2.62 6.45
N LEU A 21 12.22 -3.35 5.55
CA LEU A 21 11.02 -2.90 4.85
C LEU A 21 11.22 -1.53 4.16
N THR A 22 12.45 -1.26 3.70
CA THR A 22 12.82 0.07 3.20
C THR A 22 11.99 0.47 1.98
N ALA A 23 11.81 -0.42 1.01
CA ALA A 23 11.03 -0.08 -0.19
C ALA A 23 9.53 0.11 0.13
N SER A 24 8.96 -0.63 1.09
CA SER A 24 7.57 -0.41 1.50
C SER A 24 7.39 0.90 2.30
N GLN A 25 8.39 1.32 3.07
CA GLN A 25 8.39 2.65 3.69
C GLN A 25 8.43 3.78 2.67
N VAL A 26 9.14 3.60 1.55
CA VAL A 26 9.14 4.56 0.44
C VAL A 26 7.74 4.70 -0.15
N ASP A 27 7.04 3.60 -0.42
CA ASP A 27 5.67 3.64 -0.94
C ASP A 27 4.69 4.32 0.03
N GLN A 28 4.85 4.08 1.35
CA GLN A 28 4.07 4.83 2.34
C GLN A 28 4.33 6.32 2.27
N ARG A 29 5.59 6.73 2.06
CA ARG A 29 5.92 8.15 1.96
C ARG A 29 5.30 8.79 0.72
N VAL A 30 5.38 8.11 -0.42
CA VAL A 30 4.73 8.55 -1.66
C VAL A 30 3.22 8.68 -1.46
N LEU A 31 2.58 7.72 -0.79
CA LEU A 31 1.15 7.81 -0.46
C LEU A 31 0.83 9.03 0.42
N GLN A 32 1.63 9.30 1.45
CA GLN A 32 1.44 10.48 2.30
C GLN A 32 1.55 11.79 1.51
N ASP A 33 2.52 11.89 0.60
CA ASP A 33 2.71 13.06 -0.24
C ASP A 33 1.51 13.25 -1.19
N LEU A 34 1.03 12.15 -1.81
CA LEU A 34 -0.18 12.16 -2.65
C LEU A 34 -1.44 12.55 -1.87
N LEU A 35 -1.63 12.03 -0.65
CA LEU A 35 -2.77 12.39 0.20
C LEU A 35 -2.71 13.87 0.62
N SER A 36 -1.52 14.39 0.89
CA SER A 36 -1.33 15.80 1.23
C SER A 36 -1.63 16.71 0.04
N GLU A 37 -1.26 16.30 -1.17
CA GLU A 37 -1.55 17.06 -2.39
C GLU A 37 -3.03 16.97 -2.80
N LYS A 38 -3.59 15.76 -2.83
CA LYS A 38 -4.94 15.51 -3.39
C LYS A 38 -6.05 15.69 -2.36
N LEU A 39 -5.80 15.40 -1.08
CA LEU A 39 -6.78 15.42 0.00
C LEU A 39 -6.29 16.22 1.24
N PRO A 40 -5.86 17.48 1.07
CA PRO A 40 -5.26 18.27 2.16
C PRO A 40 -6.20 18.46 3.36
N ARG A 41 -7.51 18.57 3.11
CA ARG A 41 -8.53 18.69 4.17
C ARG A 41 -8.61 17.43 5.05
N LEU A 42 -8.48 16.25 4.45
CA LEU A 42 -8.47 14.98 5.18
C LEU A 42 -7.21 14.87 6.02
N MET A 43 -6.05 15.15 5.43
CA MET A 43 -4.76 15.13 6.13
C MET A 43 -4.74 16.10 7.32
N ALA A 44 -5.27 17.31 7.15
CA ALA A 44 -5.38 18.28 8.23
C ALA A 44 -6.31 17.78 9.37
N HIS A 45 -7.45 17.18 9.03
CA HIS A 45 -8.38 16.62 10.02
C HIS A 45 -7.74 15.46 10.81
N LEU A 46 -7.09 14.53 10.12
CA LEU A 46 -6.40 13.40 10.76
C LEU A 46 -5.24 13.87 11.63
N GLY A 47 -4.48 14.87 11.17
CA GLY A 47 -3.42 15.51 11.94
C GLY A 47 -3.92 16.17 13.23
N GLN A 48 -5.07 16.85 13.19
CA GLN A 48 -5.71 17.42 14.39
C GLN A 48 -6.07 16.35 15.43
N HIS A 49 -6.45 15.16 14.97
CA HIS A 49 -6.79 14.02 15.81
C HIS A 49 -5.61 13.09 16.13
N HIS A 50 -4.39 13.44 15.70
CA HIS A 50 -3.18 12.63 15.89
C HIS A 50 -3.34 11.19 15.34
N VAL A 51 -4.10 11.04 14.26
CA VAL A 51 -4.32 9.75 13.59
C VAL A 51 -3.20 9.52 12.58
N ASP A 52 -2.39 8.51 12.83
CA ASP A 52 -1.38 8.06 11.87
C ASP A 52 -1.96 7.03 10.90
N LEU A 53 -2.21 7.48 9.66
CA LEU A 53 -2.69 6.61 8.57
C LEU A 53 -1.69 5.52 8.22
N SER A 54 -0.39 5.78 8.40
CA SER A 54 0.69 4.92 7.95
C SER A 54 0.56 3.53 8.56
N LEU A 55 0.08 3.41 9.81
CA LEU A 55 -0.14 2.12 10.47
C LEU A 55 -1.15 1.25 9.73
N ILE A 56 -2.21 1.87 9.19
CA ILE A 56 -3.27 1.18 8.45
C ILE A 56 -2.82 0.92 7.01
N THR A 57 -2.33 1.96 6.34
CA THR A 57 -1.96 1.90 4.92
C THR A 57 -0.72 1.05 4.69
N PHE A 58 0.17 0.92 5.67
CA PHE A 58 1.32 0.03 5.58
C PHE A 58 0.90 -1.42 5.44
N ASN A 59 -0.05 -1.87 6.26
CA ASN A 59 -0.57 -3.23 6.16
C ASN A 59 -1.22 -3.49 4.80
N TRP A 60 -2.04 -2.54 4.32
CA TRP A 60 -2.71 -2.66 3.02
C TRP A 60 -1.73 -2.91 1.87
N PHE A 61 -0.65 -2.15 1.81
CA PHE A 61 0.38 -2.27 0.79
C PHE A 61 1.23 -3.53 0.95
N LEU A 62 1.50 -3.94 2.19
CA LEU A 62 2.29 -5.13 2.49
C LEU A 62 1.59 -6.42 2.01
N VAL A 63 0.27 -6.50 2.19
CA VAL A 63 -0.52 -7.68 1.80
C VAL A 63 -1.25 -7.50 0.47
N VAL A 64 -0.94 -6.45 -0.30
CA VAL A 64 -1.62 -6.12 -1.56
C VAL A 64 -3.15 -6.18 -1.41
N PHE A 65 -3.64 -5.60 -0.31
CA PHE A 65 -5.05 -5.53 0.08
C PHE A 65 -5.78 -6.87 0.29
N ALA A 66 -5.08 -8.01 0.27
CA ALA A 66 -5.68 -9.35 0.32
C ALA A 66 -6.60 -9.59 1.53
N ASP A 67 -6.30 -8.97 2.68
CA ASP A 67 -7.11 -9.07 3.92
C ASP A 67 -7.89 -7.76 4.22
N SER A 68 -7.72 -6.74 3.39
CA SER A 68 -8.27 -5.40 3.64
C SER A 68 -9.53 -5.10 2.84
N LEU A 69 -9.80 -5.86 1.78
CA LEU A 69 -10.91 -5.62 0.85
C LEU A 69 -11.80 -6.85 0.69
N ILE A 70 -13.09 -6.60 0.46
CA ILE A 70 -14.06 -7.64 0.07
C ILE A 70 -13.65 -8.19 -1.30
N SER A 71 -13.84 -9.51 -1.50
CA SER A 71 -13.33 -10.24 -2.66
C SER A 71 -13.65 -9.62 -4.02
N ASN A 72 -14.82 -9.00 -4.20
CA ASN A 72 -15.20 -8.34 -5.46
C ASN A 72 -14.36 -7.08 -5.76
N ILE A 73 -13.96 -6.32 -4.74
CA ILE A 73 -13.11 -5.14 -4.89
C ILE A 73 -11.66 -5.58 -5.01
N LEU A 74 -11.25 -6.54 -4.19
CA LEU A 74 -9.91 -7.12 -4.22
C LEU A 74 -9.53 -7.60 -5.62
N LEU A 75 -10.39 -8.37 -6.28
CA LEU A 75 -10.13 -8.89 -7.62
C LEU A 75 -9.90 -7.77 -8.64
N ARG A 76 -10.66 -6.66 -8.57
CA ARG A 76 -10.47 -5.52 -9.48
C ARG A 76 -9.14 -4.79 -9.22
N VAL A 77 -8.76 -4.65 -7.96
CA VAL A 77 -7.46 -4.08 -7.59
C VAL A 77 -6.33 -4.96 -8.11
N TRP A 78 -6.48 -6.28 -7.98
CA TRP A 78 -5.50 -7.25 -8.48
C TRP A 78 -5.44 -7.30 -10.01
N ASP A 79 -6.57 -7.14 -10.70
CA ASP A 79 -6.58 -7.05 -12.16
C ASP A 79 -5.75 -5.85 -12.64
N ALA A 80 -5.89 -4.68 -12.00
CA ALA A 80 -5.08 -3.51 -12.32
C ALA A 80 -3.60 -3.74 -11.94
N PHE A 81 -3.34 -4.23 -10.72
CA PHE A 81 -1.99 -4.46 -10.20
C PHE A 81 -1.17 -5.47 -11.01
N LEU A 82 -1.81 -6.51 -11.59
CA LEU A 82 -1.12 -7.53 -12.37
C LEU A 82 -1.00 -7.16 -13.86
N TYR A 83 -1.75 -6.16 -14.33
CA TYR A 83 -1.81 -5.78 -15.74
C TYR A 83 -1.02 -4.51 -16.07
N GLU A 84 -1.03 -3.51 -15.17
CA GLU A 84 -0.24 -2.27 -15.29
C GLU A 84 1.22 -2.48 -14.90
#